data_AF-A0AA38Z6K3-F1
#
_entry.id   AF-A0AA38Z6K3-F1
#
_cell.length_a   1.000
_cell.length_b   1.000
_cell.length_c   1.000
_cell.angle_alpha   90.00
_cell.angle_beta   90.00
_cell.angle_gamma   90.00
#
_symmetry.space_group_name_H-M   'P 1'
#
loop_
_entity.id
_entity.type
_entity.pdbx_description
1 polymer ?
#
loop_
_entity_poly.entity_id
_entity_poly.type
_entity_poly.pdbx_seq_one_letter_code
_entity_poly.pdbx_strand_id
1 'polypeptide(L)'
;MKIPYAALCVIMVVLLSEAHLTKAVTCSPLELSSCFAAITSSAPPSSMCCSKLREQRPCLCGYLRDPNLSQYVNSANARRVASTCGVPFPNC
;
A
#
# COMPACT_ATOMS: atom_id res chain seq x y z
N MET A 1 12.52 -12.55 42.10
CA MET A 1 11.24 -12.47 41.36
C MET A 1 11.32 -13.44 40.19
N LYS A 2 10.57 -14.55 40.23
CA LYS A 2 10.57 -15.59 39.19
C LYS A 2 9.32 -15.34 38.36
N ILE A 3 9.48 -14.83 37.14
CA ILE A 3 8.36 -14.62 36.23
C ILE A 3 7.72 -15.99 35.99
N PRO A 4 6.43 -16.20 36.34
CA PRO A 4 5.82 -17.50 36.19
C PRO A 4 5.77 -17.86 34.70
N TYR A 5 6.06 -19.12 34.37
CA TYR A 5 6.04 -19.62 32.99
C TYR A 5 4.74 -19.25 32.25
N ALA A 6 3.61 -19.23 32.96
CA ALA A 6 2.33 -18.76 32.45
C ALA A 6 2.37 -17.30 31.94
N ALA A 7 3.04 -16.39 32.64
CA ALA A 7 3.19 -15.00 32.19
C ALA A 7 4.09 -14.90 30.94
N LEU A 8 5.13 -15.72 30.86
CA LEU A 8 5.99 -15.82 29.68
C LEU A 8 5.22 -16.33 28.44
N CYS A 9 4.35 -17.32 28.64
CA CYS A 9 3.45 -17.82 27.59
C CYS A 9 2.45 -16.75 27.14
N VAL A 10 1.84 -16.01 28.07
CA VAL A 10 0.90 -14.93 27.73
C VAL A 10 1.60 -13.82 26.94
N ILE A 11 2.80 -13.40 27.35
CA ILE A 11 3.58 -12.38 26.63
C ILE A 11 3.92 -12.85 25.20
N MET A 12 4.34 -14.10 25.03
CA MET A 12 4.59 -14.69 23.70
C MET A 12 3.34 -14.73 22.82
N VAL A 13 2.17 -15.10 23.37
CA VAL A 13 0.91 -15.15 22.62
C VAL A 13 0.44 -13.75 22.22
N VAL A 14 0.62 -12.75 23.09
CA VAL A 14 0.31 -11.34 22.78
C VAL A 14 1.24 -10.80 21.68
N LEU A 15 2.55 -11.09 21.75
CA LEU A 15 3.49 -10.72 20.68
C LEU A 15 3.15 -11.37 19.33
N LEU A 16 2.65 -12.61 19.33
CA LEU A 16 2.16 -13.29 18.12
C LEU A 16 0.85 -12.73 17.60
N SER A 17 0.01 -12.13 18.45
CA SER A 17 -1.23 -11.45 18.02
C SER A 17 -0.97 -10.11 17.34
N GLU A 18 0.18 -9.48 17.60
CA GLU A 18 0.65 -8.27 16.91
C GLU A 18 1.38 -8.58 15.60
N ALA A 19 1.55 -9.86 15.24
CA ALA A 19 1.82 -10.24 13.86
C ALA A 19 0.53 -9.98 13.07
N HIS A 20 0.32 -8.71 12.75
CA HIS A 20 -0.70 -8.23 11.85
C HIS A 20 -0.90 -9.27 10.75
N LEU A 21 -2.10 -9.82 10.68
CA LEU A 21 -2.66 -10.45 9.50
C LEU A 21 -2.70 -9.39 8.39
N THR A 22 -1.53 -8.93 7.92
CA THR A 22 -1.40 -8.40 6.59
C THR A 22 -1.71 -9.59 5.71
N LYS A 23 -2.94 -9.63 5.17
CA LYS A 23 -3.12 -10.13 3.81
C LYS A 23 -1.92 -9.61 3.05
N ALA A 24 -0.98 -10.50 2.71
CA ALA A 24 0.22 -10.11 2.00
C ALA A 24 -0.27 -9.65 0.63
N VAL A 25 -0.61 -8.37 0.53
CA VAL A 25 -0.82 -7.71 -0.74
C VAL A 25 0.54 -7.81 -1.39
N THR A 26 0.62 -8.61 -2.45
CA THR A 26 1.83 -8.70 -3.25
C THR A 26 2.09 -7.30 -3.81
N CYS A 27 3.12 -6.64 -3.28
CA CYS A 27 3.54 -5.34 -3.78
C CYS A 27 4.12 -5.54 -5.18
N SER A 28 3.26 -5.38 -6.20
CA SER A 28 3.62 -5.46 -7.60
C SER A 28 3.06 -4.25 -8.34
N PRO A 29 3.93 -3.41 -8.96
CA PRO A 29 3.49 -2.28 -9.78
C PRO A 29 2.54 -2.69 -10.91
N LEU A 30 2.61 -3.96 -11.35
CA LEU A 30 1.74 -4.51 -12.41
C LEU A 30 0.26 -4.53 -12.01
N GLU A 31 -0.06 -4.57 -10.71
CA GLU A 31 -1.43 -4.47 -10.22
C GLU A 31 -2.04 -3.07 -10.51
N LEU A 32 -1.21 -2.04 -10.72
CA LEU A 32 -1.64 -0.70 -11.11
C LEU A 32 -1.72 -0.50 -12.64
N SER A 33 -1.55 -1.56 -13.43
CA SER A 33 -1.63 -1.49 -14.91
C SER A 33 -2.96 -0.88 -15.41
N SER A 34 -4.07 -1.17 -14.72
CA SER A 34 -5.38 -0.58 -15.00
C SER A 34 -5.45 0.94 -14.81
N CYS A 35 -4.49 1.53 -14.08
CA CYS A 35 -4.36 2.98 -13.89
C CYS A 35 -3.50 3.64 -14.97
N PHE A 36 -2.79 2.89 -15.81
CA PHE A 36 -1.83 3.43 -16.77
C PHE A 36 -2.45 4.49 -17.69
N ALA A 37 -3.63 4.20 -18.26
CA ALA A 37 -4.33 5.15 -19.12
C ALA A 37 -4.70 6.43 -18.38
N ALA A 38 -5.17 6.34 -17.13
CA ALA A 38 -5.54 7.50 -16.33
C ALA A 38 -4.33 8.36 -15.94
N ILE A 39 -3.17 7.73 -15.74
CA ILE A 39 -1.91 8.42 -15.43
C ILE A 39 -1.32 9.10 -16.67
N THR A 40 -1.41 8.48 -17.85
CA THR A 40 -0.77 9.00 -19.07
C THR A 40 -1.63 9.98 -19.88
N SER A 41 -2.94 9.78 -19.95
CA SER A 41 -3.83 10.56 -20.84
C SER A 41 -4.71 11.57 -20.13
N SER A 42 -4.54 11.78 -18.83
CA SER A 42 -5.43 12.61 -18.01
C SER A 42 -6.90 12.14 -18.00
N ALA A 43 -7.21 10.95 -18.53
CA ALA A 43 -8.54 10.35 -18.46
C ALA A 43 -8.96 10.06 -17.01
N PRO A 44 -10.27 10.02 -16.70
CA PRO A 44 -10.74 9.57 -15.40
C PRO A 44 -10.30 8.12 -15.11
N PRO A 45 -9.93 7.78 -13.86
CA PRO A 45 -9.58 6.42 -13.51
C PRO A 45 -10.80 5.48 -13.58
N SER A 46 -10.55 4.25 -14.01
CA SER A 46 -11.57 3.18 -13.97
C SER A 46 -11.85 2.73 -12.54
N SER A 47 -13.00 2.09 -12.32
CA SER A 47 -13.32 1.46 -11.03
C SER A 47 -12.27 0.42 -10.62
N MET A 48 -11.77 -0.36 -11.59
CA MET A 48 -10.70 -1.34 -11.40
C MET A 48 -9.40 -0.67 -10.92
N CYS A 49 -9.00 0.42 -11.56
CA CYS A 49 -7.84 1.21 -11.14
C CYS A 49 -7.99 1.64 -9.68
N CYS A 50 -9.13 2.22 -9.31
CA CYS A 50 -9.33 2.66 -7.93
C CYS A 50 -9.38 1.51 -6.93
N SER A 51 -9.92 0.34 -7.28
CA SER A 51 -9.87 -0.86 -6.42
C SER A 51 -8.43 -1.28 -6.16
N LYS A 52 -7.65 -1.45 -7.23
CA LYS A 52 -6.26 -1.89 -7.16
C LYS A 52 -5.34 -0.89 -6.47
N LEU A 53 -5.58 0.40 -6.67
CA LEU A 53 -4.81 1.45 -5.97
C LEU A 53 -5.07 1.43 -4.46
N ARG A 54 -6.31 1.17 -4.01
CA ARG A 54 -6.63 1.02 -2.59
C ARG A 54 -6.02 -0.23 -1.99
N GLU A 55 -6.06 -1.35 -2.71
CA GLU A 55 -5.40 -2.60 -2.32
C GLU A 55 -3.88 -2.38 -2.12
N GLN A 56 -3.24 -1.65 -3.04
CA GLN A 56 -1.79 -1.39 -3.03
C GLN A 56 -1.35 -0.24 -2.11
N ARG A 57 -2.27 0.38 -1.35
CA ARG A 57 -1.94 1.47 -0.42
C ARG A 57 -0.71 1.21 0.49
N PRO A 58 -0.56 0.04 1.15
CA PRO A 58 0.62 -0.23 1.99
C PRO A 58 1.94 -0.25 1.21
N CYS A 59 1.90 -0.49 -0.10
CA CYS A 59 3.07 -0.59 -0.97
C CYS A 59 3.51 0.74 -1.58
N LEU A 60 2.66 1.78 -1.53
CA LEU A 60 2.91 3.06 -2.21
C LEU A 60 4.21 3.74 -1.77
N CYS A 61 4.56 3.68 -0.48
CA CYS A 61 5.85 4.21 -0.03
C CYS A 61 7.05 3.49 -0.63
N GLY A 62 6.95 2.16 -0.81
CA GLY A 62 7.98 1.39 -1.49
C GLY A 62 8.16 1.86 -2.93
N TYR A 63 7.06 2.07 -3.66
CA TYR A 63 7.11 2.56 -5.03
C TYR A 63 7.64 4.00 -5.14
N LEU A 64 7.34 4.86 -4.17
CA LEU A 64 7.84 6.24 -4.16
C LEU A 64 9.34 6.32 -3.88
N ARG A 65 9.89 5.38 -3.10
CA ARG A 65 11.33 5.31 -2.78
C ARG A 65 12.15 4.62 -3.87
N ASP A 66 11.52 3.82 -4.73
CA ASP A 66 12.19 3.21 -5.87
C ASP A 66 12.42 4.26 -6.97
N PRO A 67 13.66 4.63 -7.31
CA PRO A 67 13.94 5.63 -8.33
C PRO A 67 13.38 5.27 -9.71
N ASN A 68 13.26 3.98 -10.04
CA ASN A 68 12.73 3.52 -11.33
C ASN A 68 11.21 3.73 -11.42
N LEU A 69 10.50 3.66 -10.30
CA LEU A 69 9.05 3.78 -10.23
C LEU A 69 8.58 5.18 -9.85
N SER A 70 9.36 5.90 -9.04
CA SER A 70 9.00 7.20 -8.46
C SER A 70 8.52 8.21 -9.51
N GLN A 71 9.18 8.26 -10.67
CA GLN A 71 8.81 9.14 -11.78
C GLN A 71 7.37 8.94 -12.27
N TYR A 72 6.84 7.72 -12.17
CA TYR A 72 5.49 7.38 -12.60
C TYR A 72 4.48 7.58 -11.46
N VAL A 73 4.77 7.05 -10.27
CA VAL A 73 3.85 7.09 -9.12
C VAL A 73 3.82 8.44 -8.40
N ASN A 74 4.81 9.30 -8.60
CA ASN A 74 4.89 10.65 -8.04
C ASN A 74 4.51 11.77 -9.02
N SER A 75 4.08 11.42 -10.24
CA SER A 75 3.64 12.38 -11.25
C SER A 75 2.38 13.15 -10.82
N ALA A 76 2.16 14.34 -11.41
CA ALA A 76 0.95 15.13 -11.15
C ALA A 76 -0.33 14.34 -11.44
N ASN A 77 -0.33 13.56 -12.53
CA ASN A 77 -1.47 12.72 -12.90
C ASN A 77 -1.67 11.56 -11.91
N ALA A 78 -0.61 10.92 -11.42
CA ALA A 78 -0.72 9.87 -10.40
C ALA A 78 -1.32 10.41 -9.08
N ARG A 79 -0.89 11.61 -8.64
CA ARG A 79 -1.45 12.30 -7.47
C ARG A 79 -2.93 12.64 -7.67
N ARG A 80 -3.31 13.09 -8.88
CA ARG A 80 -4.71 13.34 -9.24
C ARG A 80 -5.53 12.05 -9.18
N VAL A 81 -5.06 10.97 -9.79
CA VAL A 81 -5.71 9.65 -9.78
C VAL A 81 -5.90 9.14 -8.35
N ALA A 82 -4.88 9.24 -7.50
CA ALA A 82 -4.99 8.88 -6.08
C ALA A 82 -6.09 9.69 -5.36
N SER A 83 -6.13 11.00 -5.60
CA SER A 83 -7.15 11.89 -5.04
C SER A 83 -8.55 11.51 -5.53
N THR A 84 -8.74 11.29 -6.84
CA THR A 84 -10.02 10.86 -7.42
C THR A 84 -10.48 9.51 -6.88
N CYS A 85 -9.56 8.57 -6.65
CA CYS A 85 -9.87 7.26 -6.10
C CYS A 85 -10.07 7.23 -4.57
N GLY A 86 -9.85 8.37 -3.88
CA GLY A 86 -9.95 8.47 -2.42
C GLY A 86 -8.77 7.84 -1.67
N VAL A 87 -7.61 7.72 -2.32
CA VAL A 87 -6.39 7.17 -1.72
C VAL A 87 -5.50 8.35 -1.29
N PRO A 88 -5.28 8.56 0.01
CA PRO A 88 -4.41 9.63 0.47
C PRO A 88 -2.98 9.35 0.03
N PHE A 89 -2.34 10.37 -0.53
CA PHE A 89 -0.95 10.27 -0.94
C PHE A 89 -0.06 10.18 0.31
N PRO A 90 0.78 9.16 0.46
CA PRO A 90 1.52 8.94 1.69
C PRO A 90 2.71 9.92 1.80
N ASN A 91 2.98 10.35 3.04
CA ASN A 91 4.28 10.94 3.38
C ASN A 91 5.20 9.79 3.80
N CYS A 92 6.21 9.56 2.96
CA CYS A 92 7.23 8.55 3.12
C CYS A 92 8.60 9.25 3.06
#